data_AF-A0AB38YWH2-F1
#
_entry.id   AF-A0AB38YWH2-F1
#
_cell.length_a   1.000
_cell.length_b   1.000
_cell.length_c   1.000
_cell.angle_alpha   90.00
_cell.angle_beta   90.00
_cell.angle_gamma   90.00
#
_symmetry.space_group_name_H-M   'P 1'
#
loop_
_entity.id
_entity.type
_entity.pdbx_description
1 polymer ?
#
loop_
_entity_poly.entity_id
_entity_poly.type
_entity_poly.pdbx_seq_one_letter_code
_entity_poly.pdbx_strand_id
1 'polypeptide(L)'
;MSCTVFKSTNAVDQSIYAFPPAGVLSQLQVKRNLESATGAVYDFKFNIRDAGSVTFKSTGGTLSVTGQGQVLNEITVTSDIYLTFTLEEGRDFGYIGWTSNYNIIGLDIGKGAYPNYVLGLHSEDATSLFAIFSSSPLFNQSLNNLDVSNIVDFAYAFSGCKGFNRPLSKWNTSKGTDFTQMFIDAESFNQSIDHFKMSNAVSVNGMLSRARKFNQPLNSWDVSKVTDFAGFLNGASSFNQPLTNWNTVNGTNMAFMLAETKYNYPINFNTSKVVNMEFFLWLSRSFNQPINIDVGVCKYFGSFFFEANAFNQDISDWNIRSGEDFSRMFYGANAFDQDLSKWCNKFKVQSAVFGDMFNGSGLSTANYDKFLNALWFDVGTTRQSEWANRSLSKFLYLEGKKYSQAGAQARSNLIGAGWSITDGGQV
;
A
#
# COMPACT_ATOMS: atom_id res chain seq x y z
N MET A 1 0.52 69.26 -8.88
CA MET A 1 0.71 67.81 -8.71
C MET A 1 0.42 67.15 -10.04
N SER A 2 1.45 66.76 -10.79
CA SER A 2 1.33 66.06 -12.07
C SER A 2 1.81 64.63 -11.84
N CYS A 3 0.92 63.66 -11.99
CA CYS A 3 1.23 62.25 -11.88
C CYS A 3 1.78 61.78 -13.22
N THR A 4 3.08 61.53 -13.29
CA THR A 4 3.72 60.95 -14.46
C THR A 4 3.40 59.45 -14.50
N VAL A 5 2.48 59.06 -15.38
CA VAL A 5 2.24 57.67 -15.73
C VAL A 5 3.36 57.21 -16.66
N PHE A 6 4.21 56.30 -16.20
CA PHE A 6 5.14 55.59 -17.08
C PHE A 6 4.35 54.62 -17.96
N LYS A 7 4.15 54.97 -19.24
CA LYS A 7 3.81 53.97 -20.27
C LYS A 7 5.08 53.25 -20.68
N SER A 8 5.23 52.00 -20.24
CA SER A 8 6.20 51.07 -20.82
C SER A 8 5.79 50.75 -22.26
N THR A 9 6.73 50.87 -23.20
CA THR A 9 6.57 50.50 -24.62
C THR A 9 7.11 49.10 -24.92
N ASN A 10 7.36 48.29 -23.90
CA ASN A 10 7.85 46.92 -24.06
C ASN A 10 6.67 45.94 -23.97
N ALA A 11 6.39 45.19 -25.04
CA ALA A 11 5.26 44.24 -25.13
C ALA A 11 5.42 42.97 -24.27
N VAL A 12 6.40 42.96 -23.36
CA VAL A 12 6.58 41.93 -22.34
C VAL A 12 6.21 42.55 -21.01
N ASP A 13 4.91 42.73 -20.79
CA ASP A 13 4.40 43.14 -19.49
C ASP A 13 4.61 41.98 -18.51
N GLN A 14 5.75 41.99 -17.82
CA GLN A 14 6.09 41.10 -16.71
C GLN A 14 5.34 41.50 -15.42
N SER A 15 4.15 42.10 -15.52
CA SER A 15 3.25 42.22 -14.39
C SER A 15 2.66 40.84 -14.09
N ILE A 16 3.32 40.17 -13.15
CA ILE A 16 2.87 39.02 -12.38
C ILE A 16 1.39 39.17 -12.03
N TYR A 17 0.50 38.43 -12.71
CA TYR A 17 -0.77 38.07 -12.08
C TYR A 17 -0.45 36.94 -11.09
N ALA A 18 -0.02 37.33 -9.89
CA ALA A 18 0.07 36.47 -8.71
C ALA A 18 -1.32 36.07 -8.19
N PHE A 19 -2.38 36.60 -8.80
CA PHE A 19 -3.77 36.34 -8.45
C PHE A 19 -4.51 35.77 -9.67
N PRO A 20 -5.42 34.80 -9.46
CA PRO A 20 -6.27 34.32 -10.53
C PRO A 20 -7.06 35.50 -11.13
N PRO A 21 -7.28 35.53 -12.46
CA PRO A 21 -8.25 36.44 -13.06
C PRO A 21 -9.60 36.32 -12.36
N ALA A 22 -10.38 37.40 -12.30
CA ALA A 22 -11.72 37.37 -11.71
C ALA A 22 -12.55 36.18 -12.24
N GLY A 23 -13.07 35.36 -11.33
CA GLY A 23 -13.84 34.16 -11.64
C GLY A 23 -13.06 32.86 -11.71
N VAL A 24 -11.73 32.85 -11.48
CA VAL A 24 -10.89 31.64 -11.41
C VAL A 24 -10.60 31.28 -9.95
N LEU A 25 -10.76 30.00 -9.56
CA LEU A 25 -10.55 29.52 -8.18
C LEU A 25 -9.17 28.90 -7.96
N SER A 26 -8.59 28.29 -9.00
CA SER A 26 -7.29 27.62 -8.91
C SER A 26 -6.42 27.97 -10.12
N GLN A 27 -5.10 27.97 -9.96
CA GLN A 27 -4.16 28.29 -11.04
C GLN A 27 -2.89 27.43 -10.95
N LEU A 28 -2.32 27.12 -12.11
CA LEU A 28 -1.08 26.35 -12.28
C LEU A 28 -0.16 27.10 -13.25
N GLN A 29 1.08 27.37 -12.83
CA GLN A 29 2.11 27.84 -13.75
C GLN A 29 2.65 26.64 -14.54
N VAL A 30 2.83 26.78 -15.85
CA VAL A 30 3.50 25.81 -16.71
C VAL A 30 4.80 26.45 -17.22
N LYS A 31 5.94 25.80 -16.95
CA LYS A 31 7.28 26.25 -17.34
C LYS A 31 7.80 25.48 -18.53
N ARG A 32 8.52 26.20 -19.40
CA ARG A 32 9.24 25.61 -20.53
C ARG A 32 10.35 24.70 -20.04
N ASN A 33 10.49 23.54 -20.65
CA ASN A 33 11.69 22.71 -20.51
C ASN A 33 12.63 22.97 -21.68
N LEU A 34 13.74 23.65 -21.39
CA LEU A 34 14.74 23.99 -22.40
C LEU A 34 15.55 22.78 -22.87
N GLU A 35 15.45 21.64 -22.17
CA GLU A 35 16.14 20.39 -22.50
C GLU A 35 15.32 19.46 -23.40
N SER A 36 14.10 19.86 -23.79
CA SER A 36 13.20 19.04 -24.61
C SER A 36 12.73 19.77 -25.87
N ALA A 37 12.73 19.07 -27.01
CA ALA A 37 12.18 19.58 -28.27
C ALA A 37 10.67 19.84 -28.21
N THR A 38 9.95 19.17 -27.30
CA THR A 38 8.53 19.43 -26.97
C THR A 38 8.40 20.30 -25.71
N GLY A 39 9.46 21.01 -25.34
CA GLY A 39 9.60 21.81 -24.13
C GLY A 39 8.55 22.91 -23.93
N ALA A 40 7.76 23.22 -24.94
CA ALA A 40 6.67 24.20 -24.92
C ALA A 40 5.29 23.58 -24.58
N VAL A 41 5.16 22.27 -24.62
CA VAL A 41 3.86 21.58 -24.55
C VAL A 41 3.75 20.81 -23.25
N TYR A 42 2.62 21.00 -22.56
CA TYR A 42 2.25 20.31 -21.34
C TYR A 42 0.87 19.67 -21.54
N ASP A 43 0.81 18.36 -21.45
CA ASP A 43 -0.44 17.62 -21.49
C ASP A 43 -0.89 17.33 -20.04
N PHE A 44 -2.19 17.39 -19.78
CA PHE A 44 -2.75 17.11 -18.46
C PHE A 44 -4.15 16.50 -18.58
N LYS A 45 -4.55 15.72 -17.58
CA LYS A 45 -5.92 15.24 -17.45
C LYS A 45 -6.62 16.02 -16.37
N PHE A 46 -7.84 16.42 -16.66
CA PHE A 46 -8.72 16.93 -15.62
C PHE A 46 -9.83 15.92 -15.37
N ASN A 47 -9.96 15.51 -14.11
CA ASN A 47 -11.09 14.72 -13.66
C ASN A 47 -12.09 15.68 -13.03
N ILE A 48 -13.26 15.84 -13.65
CA ILE A 48 -14.26 16.83 -13.20
C ILE A 48 -14.88 16.45 -11.85
N ARG A 49 -14.86 15.15 -11.49
CA ARG A 49 -15.58 14.62 -10.31
C ARG A 49 -17.02 15.16 -10.27
N ASP A 50 -17.54 15.47 -9.08
CA ASP A 50 -18.87 16.04 -8.85
C ASP A 50 -18.93 17.56 -9.08
N ALA A 51 -17.96 18.18 -9.78
CA ALA A 51 -17.94 19.63 -9.99
C ALA A 51 -19.03 20.14 -10.95
N GLY A 52 -19.70 19.25 -11.69
CA GLY A 52 -20.70 19.58 -12.71
C GLY A 52 -20.08 20.18 -13.98
N SER A 53 -19.43 21.33 -13.89
CA SER A 53 -18.66 21.93 -14.98
C SER A 53 -17.45 22.70 -14.47
N VAL A 54 -16.36 22.69 -15.25
CA VAL A 54 -15.15 23.45 -14.94
C VAL A 54 -14.70 24.22 -16.16
N THR A 55 -14.47 25.52 -16.00
CA THR A 55 -13.94 26.39 -17.04
C THR A 55 -12.45 26.59 -16.81
N PHE A 56 -11.64 26.22 -17.80
CA PHE A 56 -10.21 26.47 -17.87
C PHE A 56 -9.93 27.76 -18.63
N LYS A 57 -8.96 28.53 -18.18
CA LYS A 57 -8.46 29.75 -18.83
C LYS A 57 -6.94 29.69 -18.94
N SER A 58 -6.37 29.97 -20.09
CA SER A 58 -4.93 30.05 -20.27
C SER A 58 -4.41 31.48 -20.34
N THR A 59 -3.16 31.67 -19.94
CA THR A 59 -2.43 32.93 -20.10
C THR A 59 -0.99 32.63 -20.51
N GLY A 60 -0.50 33.21 -21.60
CA GLY A 60 0.84 32.91 -22.13
C GLY A 60 0.97 31.57 -22.83
N GLY A 61 -0.15 31.08 -23.34
CA GLY A 61 -0.29 29.80 -24.02
C GLY A 61 -1.74 29.53 -24.35
N THR A 62 -1.96 28.47 -25.11
CA THR A 62 -3.28 28.06 -25.56
C THR A 62 -3.62 26.66 -25.07
N LEU A 63 -4.90 26.43 -24.80
CA LEU A 63 -5.43 25.10 -24.47
C LEU A 63 -6.01 24.46 -25.72
N SER A 64 -5.85 23.14 -25.85
CA SER A 64 -6.59 22.33 -26.81
C SER A 64 -7.00 21.00 -26.23
N VAL A 65 -8.09 20.43 -26.74
CA VAL A 65 -8.46 19.06 -26.40
C VAL A 65 -7.51 18.12 -27.12
N THR A 66 -6.84 17.25 -26.37
CA THR A 66 -5.82 16.35 -26.92
C THR A 66 -6.42 15.49 -28.03
N GLY A 67 -5.87 15.60 -29.24
CA GLY A 67 -6.32 14.86 -30.43
C GLY A 67 -7.45 15.52 -31.23
N GLN A 68 -8.04 16.64 -30.78
CA GLN A 68 -9.10 17.34 -31.51
C GLN A 68 -8.69 18.72 -32.08
N GLY A 69 -7.55 19.28 -31.65
CA GLY A 69 -6.90 20.41 -32.31
C GLY A 69 -7.59 21.78 -32.20
N GLN A 70 -8.73 21.90 -31.52
CA GLN A 70 -9.32 23.22 -31.21
C GLN A 70 -8.43 23.97 -30.23
N VAL A 71 -7.91 25.13 -30.64
CA VAL A 71 -7.04 25.98 -29.85
C VAL A 71 -7.87 27.13 -29.27
N LEU A 72 -7.99 27.18 -27.95
CA LEU A 72 -8.81 28.14 -27.23
C LEU A 72 -8.04 28.71 -26.02
N ASN A 73 -8.36 29.95 -25.66
CA ASN A 73 -7.87 30.57 -24.42
C ASN A 73 -8.77 30.25 -23.21
N GLU A 74 -9.99 29.76 -23.48
CA GLU A 74 -10.97 29.38 -22.48
C GLU A 74 -11.74 28.14 -22.94
N ILE A 75 -11.84 27.11 -22.09
CA ILE A 75 -12.55 25.86 -22.38
C ILE A 75 -13.39 25.46 -21.17
N THR A 76 -14.70 25.32 -21.35
CA THR A 76 -15.58 24.73 -20.34
C THR A 76 -15.82 23.27 -20.63
N VAL A 77 -15.62 22.43 -19.63
CA VAL A 77 -15.78 20.98 -19.73
C VAL A 77 -16.80 20.48 -18.72
N THR A 78 -17.49 19.39 -19.05
CA THR A 78 -18.55 18.76 -18.23
C THR A 78 -18.32 17.27 -17.99
N SER A 79 -17.28 16.68 -18.58
CA SER A 79 -16.75 15.36 -18.23
C SER A 79 -15.22 15.39 -18.11
N ASP A 80 -14.63 14.32 -17.58
CA ASP A 80 -13.19 14.08 -17.63
C ASP A 80 -12.63 14.34 -19.04
N ILE A 81 -11.50 15.05 -19.12
CA ILE A 81 -10.90 15.46 -20.38
C ILE A 81 -9.38 15.42 -20.34
N TYR A 82 -8.77 15.23 -21.51
CA TYR A 82 -7.34 15.44 -21.74
C TYR A 82 -7.15 16.77 -22.44
N LEU A 83 -6.37 17.65 -21.83
CA LEU A 83 -6.06 18.97 -22.34
C LEU A 83 -4.56 19.08 -22.60
N THR A 84 -4.24 19.78 -23.67
CA THR A 84 -2.89 20.13 -24.08
C THR A 84 -2.74 21.64 -23.95
N PHE A 85 -1.87 22.08 -23.04
CA PHE A 85 -1.41 23.45 -22.97
C PHE A 85 -0.14 23.62 -23.80
N THR A 86 -0.11 24.62 -24.67
CA THR A 86 1.07 24.97 -25.48
C THR A 86 1.47 26.40 -25.17
N LEU A 87 2.71 26.59 -24.69
CA LEU A 87 3.29 27.91 -24.48
C LEU A 87 3.37 28.67 -25.80
N GLU A 88 3.03 29.96 -25.76
CA GLU A 88 3.30 30.86 -26.88
C GLU A 88 4.81 30.89 -27.19
N GLU A 89 5.13 31.15 -28.45
CA GLU A 89 6.52 31.22 -28.91
C GLU A 89 7.32 32.26 -28.08
N GLY A 90 8.54 31.89 -27.68
CA GLY A 90 9.43 32.76 -26.88
C GLY A 90 9.09 32.90 -25.39
N ARG A 91 7.98 32.31 -24.89
CA ARG A 91 7.64 32.35 -23.46
C ARG A 91 8.35 31.27 -22.67
N ASP A 92 8.97 31.62 -21.54
CA ASP A 92 9.53 30.65 -20.59
C ASP A 92 8.46 30.02 -19.68
N PHE A 93 7.30 30.66 -19.55
CA PHE A 93 6.18 30.16 -18.75
C PHE A 93 4.83 30.77 -19.18
N GLY A 94 3.77 30.09 -18.76
CA GLY A 94 2.38 30.50 -18.88
C GLY A 94 1.58 29.94 -17.71
N TYR A 95 0.27 30.15 -17.72
CA TYR A 95 -0.62 29.75 -16.64
C TYR A 95 -1.88 29.09 -17.18
N ILE A 96 -2.40 28.14 -16.40
CA ILE A 96 -3.71 27.53 -16.56
C ILE A 96 -4.49 27.83 -15.28
N GLY A 97 -5.57 28.60 -15.39
CA GLY A 97 -6.53 28.85 -14.32
C GLY A 97 -7.81 28.05 -14.52
N TRP A 98 -8.52 27.66 -13.46
CA TRP A 98 -9.85 27.07 -13.58
C TRP A 98 -10.82 27.41 -12.44
N THR A 99 -12.11 27.25 -12.71
CA THR A 99 -13.22 27.68 -11.84
C THR A 99 -13.63 26.65 -10.77
N SER A 100 -12.70 25.79 -10.35
CA SER A 100 -12.95 24.75 -9.34
C SER A 100 -11.80 24.63 -8.34
N ASN A 101 -12.10 24.13 -7.14
CA ASN A 101 -11.14 23.77 -6.11
C ASN A 101 -10.53 22.36 -6.29
N TYR A 102 -10.98 21.59 -7.29
CA TYR A 102 -10.38 20.29 -7.60
C TYR A 102 -9.03 20.45 -8.31
N ASN A 103 -8.07 19.58 -7.97
CA ASN A 103 -6.73 19.60 -8.54
C ASN A 103 -6.71 19.16 -10.01
N ILE A 104 -5.81 19.75 -10.79
CA ILE A 104 -5.38 19.18 -12.07
C ILE A 104 -4.52 17.94 -11.78
N ILE A 105 -4.84 16.82 -12.43
CA ILE A 105 -3.97 15.65 -12.48
C ILE A 105 -2.95 15.90 -13.59
N GLY A 106 -1.71 16.18 -13.21
CA GLY A 106 -0.63 16.31 -14.17
C GLY A 106 -0.32 14.94 -14.74
N LEU A 107 -0.74 14.67 -15.98
CA LEU A 107 -0.31 13.49 -16.72
C LEU A 107 0.84 13.90 -17.63
N ASP A 108 2.08 13.67 -17.19
CA ASP A 108 3.23 13.78 -18.07
C ASP A 108 3.20 12.62 -19.08
N ILE A 109 2.56 12.86 -20.23
CA ILE A 109 2.55 11.95 -21.39
C ILE A 109 3.73 12.20 -22.34
N GLY A 110 4.87 12.69 -21.83
CA GLY A 110 6.12 12.77 -22.58
C GLY A 110 6.28 14.03 -23.42
N LYS A 111 5.65 15.14 -23.01
CA LYS A 111 5.89 16.46 -23.62
C LYS A 111 6.56 17.40 -22.64
N GLY A 112 7.57 18.11 -23.15
CA GLY A 112 8.65 18.65 -22.36
C GLY A 112 8.27 19.71 -21.31
N ALA A 113 7.27 20.57 -21.52
CA ALA A 113 6.94 21.60 -20.54
C ALA A 113 6.43 20.98 -19.22
N TYR A 114 6.72 21.62 -18.10
CA TYR A 114 6.42 21.06 -16.79
C TYR A 114 5.59 21.99 -15.91
N PRO A 115 4.70 21.44 -15.08
CA PRO A 115 3.94 22.22 -14.11
C PRO A 115 4.90 22.75 -13.04
N ASN A 116 4.90 24.07 -12.83
CA ASN A 116 5.63 24.70 -11.76
C ASN A 116 4.71 24.99 -10.56
N TYR A 117 4.79 24.12 -9.56
CA TYR A 117 4.12 24.28 -8.27
C TYR A 117 4.93 25.13 -7.27
N VAL A 118 5.97 25.87 -7.67
CA VAL A 118 6.75 26.78 -6.78
C VAL A 118 5.88 27.92 -6.24
N LEU A 119 4.79 28.26 -6.93
CA LEU A 119 3.74 29.16 -6.41
C LEU A 119 2.63 28.38 -5.65
N GLY A 120 2.83 27.09 -5.35
CA GLY A 120 1.85 26.23 -4.70
C GLY A 120 0.66 25.86 -5.61
N LEU A 121 -0.13 24.87 -5.17
CA LEU A 121 -1.56 24.92 -5.41
C LEU A 121 -2.06 26.09 -4.55
N HIS A 122 -2.33 27.26 -5.15
CA HIS A 122 -2.98 28.37 -4.43
C HIS A 122 -4.45 28.06 -4.20
N SER A 123 -4.67 27.11 -3.31
CA SER A 123 -5.93 26.76 -2.70
C SER A 123 -5.61 26.78 -1.22
N GLU A 124 -5.72 27.95 -0.60
CA GLU A 124 -5.67 28.05 0.85
C GLU A 124 -6.70 27.10 1.51
N ASP A 125 -7.66 26.61 0.70
CA ASP A 125 -8.70 25.64 1.01
C ASP A 125 -8.51 24.21 0.48
N ALA A 126 -7.41 23.84 -0.22
CA ALA A 126 -7.28 22.44 -0.65
C ALA A 126 -7.05 21.53 0.55
N THR A 127 -7.86 20.48 0.59
CA THR A 127 -7.84 19.47 1.64
C THR A 127 -7.47 18.08 1.10
N SER A 128 -7.24 17.93 -0.21
CA SER A 128 -6.95 16.64 -0.84
C SER A 128 -5.89 16.77 -1.94
N LEU A 129 -4.99 15.80 -2.00
CA LEU A 129 -4.07 15.50 -3.11
C LEU A 129 -4.45 14.21 -3.82
N PHE A 130 -5.70 13.75 -3.68
CA PHE A 130 -6.11 12.44 -4.18
C PHE A 130 -5.73 12.24 -5.64
N ALA A 131 -4.93 11.21 -5.89
CA ALA A 131 -4.48 10.77 -7.21
C ALA A 131 -3.80 11.85 -8.08
N ILE A 132 -3.27 12.92 -7.50
CA ILE A 132 -2.79 14.10 -8.26
C ILE A 132 -1.69 13.80 -9.28
N PHE A 133 -0.81 12.83 -9.03
CA PHE A 133 0.19 12.34 -9.98
C PHE A 133 -0.05 10.90 -10.43
N SER A 134 -1.22 10.33 -10.12
CA SER A 134 -1.50 8.92 -10.36
C SER A 134 -1.25 8.54 -11.84
N SER A 135 -0.61 7.39 -12.05
CA SER A 135 -0.28 6.84 -13.35
C SER A 135 0.60 7.75 -14.22
N SER A 136 1.46 8.56 -13.60
CA SER A 136 2.50 9.35 -14.27
C SER A 136 3.88 8.72 -14.10
N PRO A 137 4.23 7.67 -14.88
CA PRO A 137 5.42 6.85 -14.62
C PRO A 137 6.75 7.61 -14.76
N LEU A 138 6.78 8.69 -15.54
CA LEU A 138 7.96 9.54 -15.75
C LEU A 138 8.06 10.70 -14.75
N PHE A 139 7.04 10.91 -13.90
CA PHE A 139 7.02 12.03 -12.97
C PHE A 139 8.15 11.92 -11.94
N ASN A 140 9.03 12.93 -11.89
CA ASN A 140 10.16 12.99 -10.96
C ASN A 140 10.57 14.43 -10.63
N GLN A 141 9.60 15.34 -10.48
CA GLN A 141 9.85 16.76 -10.25
C GLN A 141 9.92 17.09 -8.76
N SER A 142 10.60 18.19 -8.40
CA SER A 142 10.71 18.63 -7.01
C SER A 142 9.38 19.19 -6.51
N LEU A 143 8.93 18.71 -5.34
CA LEU A 143 7.66 19.12 -4.73
C LEU A 143 7.82 19.79 -3.37
N ASN A 144 9.05 20.12 -2.98
CA ASN A 144 9.32 20.74 -1.68
C ASN A 144 8.69 22.13 -1.52
N ASN A 145 8.32 22.80 -2.62
CA ASN A 145 7.67 24.10 -2.55
C ASN A 145 6.13 23.99 -2.54
N LEU A 146 5.58 22.78 -2.65
CA LEU A 146 4.15 22.56 -2.48
C LEU A 146 3.82 22.63 -0.98
N ASP A 147 2.97 23.58 -0.59
CA ASP A 147 2.40 23.61 0.75
C ASP A 147 1.28 22.56 0.86
N VAL A 148 1.46 21.61 1.78
CA VAL A 148 0.50 20.52 2.05
C VAL A 148 -0.07 20.60 3.47
N SER A 149 0.13 21.72 4.18
CA SER A 149 -0.25 21.88 5.59
C SER A 149 -1.76 21.82 5.86
N ASN A 150 -2.58 22.07 4.83
CA ASN A 150 -4.04 21.95 4.88
C ASN A 150 -4.59 20.62 4.33
N ILE A 151 -3.73 19.77 3.78
CA ILE A 151 -4.14 18.51 3.15
C ILE A 151 -4.47 17.47 4.21
N VAL A 152 -5.65 16.88 4.07
CA VAL A 152 -6.22 15.82 4.90
C VAL A 152 -6.17 14.47 4.16
N ASP A 153 -6.33 14.48 2.84
CA ASP A 153 -6.37 13.29 1.99
C ASP A 153 -5.15 13.25 1.04
N PHE A 154 -4.24 12.30 1.26
CA PHE A 154 -3.05 12.04 0.44
C PHE A 154 -3.20 10.78 -0.42
N ALA A 155 -4.39 10.18 -0.47
CA ALA A 155 -4.58 8.87 -1.07
C ALA A 155 -4.18 8.88 -2.56
N TYR A 156 -3.49 7.84 -3.01
CA TYR A 156 -3.06 7.65 -4.40
C TYR A 156 -2.17 8.75 -5.00
N ALA A 157 -1.69 9.73 -4.23
CA ALA A 157 -1.04 10.93 -4.77
C ALA A 157 0.10 10.64 -5.76
N PHE A 158 0.89 9.59 -5.52
CA PHE A 158 1.99 9.11 -6.36
C PHE A 158 1.80 7.68 -6.87
N SER A 159 0.56 7.20 -6.91
CA SER A 159 0.22 5.86 -7.41
C SER A 159 0.76 5.66 -8.83
N GLY A 160 1.58 4.63 -9.06
CA GLY A 160 2.16 4.35 -10.37
C GLY A 160 3.23 5.34 -10.85
N CYS A 161 3.71 6.26 -10.01
CA CYS A 161 4.83 7.16 -10.31
C CYS A 161 6.18 6.41 -10.26
N LYS A 162 6.38 5.46 -11.18
CA LYS A 162 7.52 4.52 -11.18
C LYS A 162 8.90 5.18 -11.09
N GLY A 163 9.07 6.34 -11.72
CA GLY A 163 10.31 7.12 -11.73
C GLY A 163 10.48 8.11 -10.57
N PHE A 164 9.47 8.30 -9.72
CA PHE A 164 9.50 9.34 -8.69
C PHE A 164 10.49 8.97 -7.57
N ASN A 165 11.45 9.85 -7.32
CA ASN A 165 12.43 9.73 -6.23
C ASN A 165 12.96 11.10 -5.80
N ARG A 166 12.05 12.06 -5.56
CA ARG A 166 12.40 13.41 -5.07
C ARG A 166 12.06 13.58 -3.60
N PRO A 167 12.89 14.35 -2.85
CA PRO A 167 12.64 14.58 -1.44
C PRO A 167 11.33 15.35 -1.22
N LEU A 168 10.62 14.97 -0.16
CA LEU A 168 9.41 15.61 0.36
C LEU A 168 9.66 16.25 1.73
N SER A 169 10.90 16.67 1.97
CA SER A 169 11.41 17.10 3.27
C SER A 169 10.72 18.33 3.87
N LYS A 170 10.04 19.15 3.05
CA LYS A 170 9.30 20.33 3.50
C LYS A 170 7.82 20.09 3.76
N TRP A 171 7.32 18.88 3.49
CA TRP A 171 5.90 18.58 3.63
C TRP A 171 5.49 18.48 5.10
N ASN A 172 4.50 19.28 5.48
CA ASN A 172 3.84 19.18 6.79
C ASN A 172 2.55 18.36 6.66
N THR A 173 2.58 17.09 7.04
CA THR A 173 1.43 16.18 6.92
C THR A 173 0.56 16.12 8.18
N SER A 174 0.66 17.10 9.10
CA SER A 174 0.02 17.02 10.42
C SER A 174 -1.51 16.93 10.41
N LYS A 175 -2.16 17.34 9.31
CA LYS A 175 -3.63 17.21 9.13
C LYS A 175 -4.03 15.95 8.35
N GLY A 176 -3.08 15.21 7.80
CA GLY A 176 -3.34 14.02 6.99
C GLY A 176 -4.03 12.92 7.79
N THR A 177 -5.14 12.42 7.27
CA THR A 177 -5.90 11.30 7.81
C THR A 177 -5.87 10.08 6.91
N ASP A 178 -5.74 10.26 5.59
CA ASP A 178 -5.73 9.17 4.62
C ASP A 178 -4.46 9.19 3.77
N PHE A 179 -3.68 8.12 3.84
CA PHE A 179 -2.46 7.90 3.04
C PHE A 179 -2.58 6.64 2.16
N THR A 180 -3.81 6.16 1.95
CA THR A 180 -4.11 4.94 1.19
C THR A 180 -3.38 4.98 -0.15
N GLN A 181 -2.50 4.00 -0.37
CA GLN A 181 -1.81 3.76 -1.62
C GLN A 181 -1.05 4.99 -2.16
N MET A 182 -0.62 5.89 -1.28
CA MET A 182 0.04 7.14 -1.68
C MET A 182 1.24 6.91 -2.61
N PHE A 183 2.04 5.88 -2.38
CA PHE A 183 3.22 5.51 -3.19
C PHE A 183 3.11 4.10 -3.79
N ILE A 184 1.90 3.59 -4.01
CA ILE A 184 1.75 2.28 -4.66
C ILE A 184 2.44 2.28 -6.03
N ASP A 185 3.22 1.24 -6.34
CA ASP A 185 4.00 1.16 -7.60
C ASP A 185 4.96 2.33 -7.87
N ALA A 186 5.33 3.13 -6.86
CA ALA A 186 6.41 4.11 -6.97
C ALA A 186 7.79 3.40 -6.90
N GLU A 187 8.07 2.57 -7.91
CA GLU A 187 9.15 1.57 -7.91
C GLU A 187 10.53 2.15 -7.55
N SER A 188 10.82 3.40 -7.96
CA SER A 188 12.10 4.08 -7.71
C SER A 188 12.19 4.85 -6.39
N PHE A 189 11.07 5.00 -5.67
CA PHE A 189 11.01 5.86 -4.49
C PHE A 189 11.83 5.29 -3.32
N ASN A 190 12.78 6.07 -2.82
CA ASN A 190 13.61 5.72 -1.66
C ASN A 190 14.02 6.96 -0.86
N GLN A 191 13.16 7.97 -0.79
CA GLN A 191 13.40 9.19 -0.01
C GLN A 191 12.87 9.03 1.41
N SER A 192 13.52 9.68 2.37
CA SER A 192 13.04 9.67 3.76
C SER A 192 11.67 10.34 3.88
N ILE A 193 10.77 9.66 4.57
CA ILE A 193 9.43 10.13 4.96
C ILE A 193 9.20 9.96 6.47
N ASP A 194 10.26 9.71 7.24
CA ASP A 194 10.19 9.53 8.70
C ASP A 194 9.71 10.82 9.42
N HIS A 195 9.86 11.99 8.77
CA HIS A 195 9.35 13.28 9.28
C HIS A 195 7.84 13.47 9.12
N PHE A 196 7.15 12.62 8.36
CA PHE A 196 5.70 12.70 8.21
C PHE A 196 5.02 12.53 9.58
N LYS A 197 4.06 13.42 9.85
CA LYS A 197 3.26 13.43 11.08
C LYS A 197 2.05 12.52 10.89
N MET A 198 2.13 11.30 11.43
CA MET A 198 1.11 10.25 11.27
C MET A 198 0.07 10.20 12.41
N SER A 199 0.16 11.07 13.41
CA SER A 199 -0.71 11.07 14.61
C SER A 199 -2.21 11.29 14.34
N ASN A 200 -2.59 11.64 13.11
CA ASN A 200 -3.97 11.75 12.65
C ASN A 200 -4.34 10.74 11.56
N ALA A 201 -3.38 9.92 11.09
CA ALA A 201 -3.62 8.91 10.07
C ALA A 201 -4.58 7.83 10.58
N VAL A 202 -5.58 7.53 9.78
CA VAL A 202 -6.58 6.47 10.00
C VAL A 202 -6.34 5.29 9.07
N SER A 203 -5.89 5.56 7.83
CA SER A 203 -5.54 4.53 6.84
C SER A 203 -4.14 4.75 6.27
N VAL A 204 -3.35 3.68 6.23
CA VAL A 204 -2.09 3.57 5.49
C VAL A 204 -2.12 2.38 4.52
N ASN A 205 -3.33 1.89 4.20
CA ASN A 205 -3.55 0.73 3.33
C ASN A 205 -2.72 0.86 2.05
N GLY A 206 -1.83 -0.10 1.80
CA GLY A 206 -1.01 -0.15 0.59
C GLY A 206 -0.07 1.04 0.36
N MET A 207 0.18 1.90 1.35
CA MET A 207 0.89 3.18 1.15
C MET A 207 2.23 3.04 0.42
N LEU A 208 3.02 2.00 0.73
CA LEU A 208 4.33 1.71 0.11
C LEU A 208 4.31 0.38 -0.67
N SER A 209 3.13 -0.10 -1.05
CA SER A 209 2.98 -1.35 -1.81
C SER A 209 3.72 -1.24 -3.15
N ARG A 210 4.59 -2.21 -3.44
CA ARG A 210 5.42 -2.28 -4.65
C ARG A 210 6.35 -1.06 -4.85
N ALA A 211 6.64 -0.30 -3.79
CA ALA A 211 7.72 0.69 -3.75
C ALA A 211 9.08 -0.05 -3.64
N ARG A 212 9.47 -0.75 -4.71
CA ARG A 212 10.53 -1.78 -4.73
C ARG A 212 11.87 -1.34 -4.16
N LYS A 213 12.27 -0.08 -4.35
CA LYS A 213 13.54 0.47 -3.84
C LYS A 213 13.47 1.06 -2.43
N PHE A 214 12.29 1.20 -1.85
CA PHE A 214 12.12 1.86 -0.57
C PHE A 214 12.80 1.06 0.56
N ASN A 215 13.72 1.71 1.26
CA ASN A 215 14.45 1.15 2.40
C ASN A 215 14.88 2.27 3.37
N GLN A 216 13.92 3.13 3.74
CA GLN A 216 14.13 4.23 4.68
C GLN A 216 13.44 3.94 6.02
N PRO A 217 13.93 4.48 7.14
CA PRO A 217 13.30 4.29 8.45
C PRO A 217 11.88 4.89 8.48
N LEU A 218 11.04 4.28 9.31
CA LEU A 218 9.65 4.69 9.59
C LEU A 218 9.34 4.70 11.10
N ASN A 219 10.38 4.70 11.94
CA ASN A 219 10.25 4.47 13.39
C ASN A 219 9.74 5.69 14.16
N SER A 220 9.72 6.87 13.55
CA SER A 220 9.21 8.10 14.18
C SER A 220 7.69 8.26 14.03
N TRP A 221 7.03 7.36 13.30
CA TRP A 221 5.59 7.45 13.04
C TRP A 221 4.75 7.03 14.26
N ASP A 222 3.83 7.91 14.65
CA ASP A 222 2.72 7.56 15.53
C ASP A 222 1.57 6.99 14.70
N VAL A 223 1.43 5.67 14.69
CA VAL A 223 0.36 4.94 13.98
C VAL A 223 -0.79 4.51 14.91
N SER A 224 -0.89 5.10 16.11
CA SER A 224 -1.85 4.66 17.13
C SER A 224 -3.32 4.79 16.75
N LYS A 225 -3.66 5.61 15.75
CA LYS A 225 -5.03 5.77 15.23
C LYS A 225 -5.32 4.96 13.96
N VAL A 226 -4.31 4.33 13.37
CA VAL A 226 -4.46 3.58 12.12
C VAL A 226 -5.22 2.29 12.40
N THR A 227 -6.24 2.00 11.59
CA THR A 227 -7.06 0.79 11.71
C THR A 227 -6.77 -0.23 10.61
N ASP A 228 -6.34 0.22 9.43
CA ASP A 228 -6.02 -0.64 8.28
C ASP A 228 -4.56 -0.51 7.85
N PHE A 229 -3.81 -1.60 8.02
CA PHE A 229 -2.41 -1.76 7.60
C PHE A 229 -2.27 -2.69 6.39
N ALA A 230 -3.37 -3.12 5.78
CA ALA A 230 -3.33 -4.12 4.73
C ALA A 230 -2.45 -3.64 3.56
N GLY A 231 -1.54 -4.52 3.15
CA GLY A 231 -0.61 -4.31 2.06
C GLY A 231 0.39 -3.17 2.24
N PHE A 232 0.55 -2.59 3.45
CA PHE A 232 1.37 -1.39 3.69
C PHE A 232 2.75 -1.44 3.00
N LEU A 233 3.50 -2.54 3.13
CA LEU A 233 4.80 -2.78 2.49
C LEU A 233 4.79 -3.96 1.50
N ASN A 234 3.62 -4.40 1.04
CA ASN A 234 3.51 -5.56 0.13
C ASN A 234 4.36 -5.34 -1.13
N GLY A 235 5.36 -6.19 -1.38
CA GLY A 235 6.25 -6.06 -2.54
C GLY A 235 7.26 -4.93 -2.47
N ALA A 236 7.44 -4.27 -1.31
CA ALA A 236 8.55 -3.36 -1.05
C ALA A 236 9.85 -4.15 -0.85
N SER A 237 10.32 -4.78 -1.93
CA SER A 237 11.32 -5.86 -1.91
C SER A 237 12.73 -5.48 -1.45
N SER A 238 13.01 -4.19 -1.26
CA SER A 238 14.25 -3.70 -0.65
C SER A 238 14.11 -3.34 0.83
N PHE A 239 12.89 -3.27 1.36
CA PHE A 239 12.63 -2.81 2.71
C PHE A 239 13.21 -3.78 3.74
N ASN A 240 14.15 -3.30 4.54
CA ASN A 240 14.73 -4.02 5.66
C ASN A 240 15.12 -3.02 6.77
N GLN A 241 14.14 -2.29 7.28
CA GLN A 241 14.28 -1.39 8.42
C GLN A 241 13.39 -1.87 9.58
N PRO A 242 13.78 -1.63 10.85
CA PRO A 242 12.95 -2.00 11.98
C PRO A 242 11.66 -1.18 12.03
N LEU A 243 10.59 -1.77 12.59
CA LEU A 243 9.28 -1.16 12.85
C LEU A 243 8.93 -1.22 14.36
N THR A 244 9.93 -1.12 15.23
CA THR A 244 9.83 -1.52 16.64
C THR A 244 9.04 -0.56 17.53
N ASN A 245 8.85 0.69 17.11
CA ASN A 245 8.21 1.73 17.92
C ASN A 245 6.72 1.94 17.57
N TRP A 246 6.17 1.11 16.68
CA TRP A 246 4.82 1.26 16.21
C TRP A 246 3.79 0.82 17.25
N ASN A 247 2.92 1.74 17.66
CA ASN A 247 1.73 1.40 18.44
C ASN A 247 0.57 1.01 17.52
N THR A 248 0.37 -0.29 17.30
CA THR A 248 -0.65 -0.83 16.38
C THR A 248 -1.97 -1.21 17.07
N VAL A 249 -2.25 -0.72 18.29
CA VAL A 249 -3.37 -1.16 19.15
C VAL A 249 -4.77 -1.08 18.52
N ASN A 250 -4.94 -0.23 17.51
CA ASN A 250 -6.22 -0.05 16.80
C ASN A 250 -6.29 -0.77 15.45
N GLY A 251 -5.20 -1.43 15.02
CA GLY A 251 -5.18 -2.21 13.79
C GLY A 251 -6.14 -3.39 13.85
N THR A 252 -6.98 -3.54 12.82
CA THR A 252 -7.91 -4.66 12.67
C THR A 252 -7.59 -5.55 11.47
N ASN A 253 -6.88 -4.99 10.48
CA ASN A 253 -6.45 -5.68 9.27
C ASN A 253 -4.96 -5.46 9.00
N MET A 254 -4.21 -6.55 8.87
CA MET A 254 -2.78 -6.55 8.54
C MET A 254 -2.46 -7.48 7.36
N ALA A 255 -3.47 -7.87 6.57
CA ALA A 255 -3.25 -8.76 5.43
C ALA A 255 -2.16 -8.22 4.48
N PHE A 256 -1.28 -9.07 3.97
CA PHE A 256 -0.15 -8.72 3.10
C PHE A 256 0.87 -7.68 3.66
N MET A 257 0.79 -7.27 4.93
CA MET A 257 1.53 -6.10 5.41
C MET A 257 3.04 -6.15 5.13
N LEU A 258 3.68 -7.31 5.32
CA LEU A 258 5.12 -7.53 5.11
C LEU A 258 5.42 -8.52 3.97
N ALA A 259 4.43 -8.84 3.14
CA ALA A 259 4.58 -9.76 2.01
C ALA A 259 5.67 -9.29 1.03
N GLU A 260 6.47 -10.23 0.52
CA GLU A 260 7.54 -10.00 -0.47
C GLU A 260 8.59 -8.96 -0.04
N THR A 261 8.79 -8.75 1.27
CA THR A 261 9.82 -7.83 1.80
C THR A 261 11.12 -8.56 2.15
N LYS A 262 12.20 -7.78 2.34
CA LYS A 262 13.45 -8.25 2.96
C LYS A 262 13.47 -8.03 4.48
N TYR A 263 12.32 -7.67 5.07
CA TYR A 263 12.21 -7.39 6.48
C TYR A 263 12.70 -8.59 7.28
N ASN A 264 13.67 -8.38 8.18
CA ASN A 264 14.21 -9.44 9.02
C ASN A 264 14.54 -8.92 10.42
N TYR A 265 13.54 -8.29 11.06
CA TYR A 265 13.58 -7.86 12.47
C TYR A 265 12.46 -8.53 13.26
N PRO A 266 12.53 -8.61 14.60
CA PRO A 266 11.44 -9.12 15.42
C PRO A 266 10.12 -8.39 15.15
N ILE A 267 9.01 -9.12 15.22
CA ILE A 267 7.67 -8.57 15.08
C ILE A 267 7.02 -8.55 16.48
N ASN A 268 6.79 -7.34 17.00
CA ASN A 268 6.23 -7.12 18.34
C ASN A 268 5.00 -6.19 18.30
N PHE A 269 4.18 -6.31 17.26
CA PHE A 269 3.00 -5.47 17.10
C PHE A 269 1.94 -5.79 18.16
N ASN A 270 1.23 -4.76 18.62
CA ASN A 270 -0.01 -5.00 19.36
C ASN A 270 -1.09 -5.42 18.36
N THR A 271 -1.47 -6.69 18.40
CA THR A 271 -2.42 -7.29 17.46
C THR A 271 -3.72 -7.75 18.13
N SER A 272 -4.01 -7.27 19.34
CA SER A 272 -5.15 -7.74 20.15
C SER A 272 -6.53 -7.45 19.52
N LYS A 273 -6.57 -6.67 18.43
CA LYS A 273 -7.78 -6.38 17.63
C LYS A 273 -7.70 -6.87 16.18
N VAL A 274 -6.57 -7.48 15.77
CA VAL A 274 -6.34 -7.86 14.38
C VAL A 274 -7.09 -9.15 14.07
N VAL A 275 -8.03 -9.07 13.14
CA VAL A 275 -8.88 -10.20 12.72
C VAL A 275 -8.34 -10.88 11.46
N ASN A 276 -7.66 -10.14 10.59
CA ASN A 276 -7.09 -10.63 9.33
C ASN A 276 -5.57 -10.43 9.26
N MET A 277 -4.83 -11.54 9.11
CA MET A 277 -3.38 -11.59 8.83
C MET A 277 -3.07 -12.52 7.64
N GLU A 278 -4.00 -12.68 6.70
CA GLU A 278 -3.74 -13.45 5.49
C GLU A 278 -2.54 -12.87 4.75
N PHE A 279 -1.68 -13.75 4.24
CA PHE A 279 -0.50 -13.38 3.46
C PHE A 279 0.51 -12.46 4.18
N PHE A 280 0.43 -12.32 5.50
CA PHE A 280 1.22 -11.33 6.25
C PHE A 280 2.74 -11.37 5.97
N LEU A 281 3.33 -12.58 5.85
CA LEU A 281 4.72 -12.82 5.46
C LEU A 281 4.82 -13.65 4.15
N TRP A 282 3.83 -13.55 3.26
CA TRP A 282 3.82 -14.25 1.96
C TRP A 282 5.09 -13.95 1.16
N LEU A 283 5.77 -14.98 0.65
CA LEU A 283 7.05 -14.87 -0.07
C LEU A 283 8.15 -14.07 0.66
N SER A 284 8.09 -13.95 2.00
CA SER A 284 9.13 -13.29 2.80
C SER A 284 10.30 -14.25 3.05
N ARG A 285 10.98 -14.63 1.97
CA ARG A 285 11.88 -15.80 1.91
C ARG A 285 13.02 -15.80 2.92
N SER A 286 13.47 -14.63 3.37
CA SER A 286 14.61 -14.46 4.29
C SER A 286 14.20 -14.23 5.74
N PHE A 287 12.90 -14.08 6.04
CA PHE A 287 12.45 -13.77 7.40
C PHE A 287 12.64 -14.98 8.33
N ASN A 288 13.36 -14.77 9.43
CA ASN A 288 13.49 -15.77 10.49
C ASN A 288 13.72 -15.13 11.87
N GLN A 289 12.89 -14.14 12.21
CA GLN A 289 12.95 -13.46 13.52
C GLN A 289 11.74 -13.80 14.40
N PRO A 290 11.88 -13.68 15.73
CA PRO A 290 10.77 -13.94 16.65
C PRO A 290 9.52 -13.11 16.33
N ILE A 291 8.35 -13.73 16.53
CA ILE A 291 7.04 -13.10 16.33
C ILE A 291 6.27 -13.15 17.65
N ASN A 292 6.31 -12.05 18.39
CA ASN A 292 5.66 -11.90 19.69
C ASN A 292 4.39 -11.05 19.52
N ILE A 293 3.30 -11.71 19.12
CA ILE A 293 2.01 -11.06 18.83
C ILE A 293 0.86 -11.80 19.52
N ASP A 294 -0.24 -11.09 19.79
CA ASP A 294 -1.48 -11.67 20.28
C ASP A 294 -2.41 -12.00 19.11
N VAL A 295 -2.60 -13.28 18.83
CA VAL A 295 -3.49 -13.77 17.76
C VAL A 295 -4.83 -14.29 18.28
N GLY A 296 -5.16 -14.02 19.56
CA GLY A 296 -6.32 -14.56 20.25
C GLY A 296 -7.67 -14.25 19.60
N VAL A 297 -7.77 -13.14 18.86
CA VAL A 297 -8.96 -12.72 18.11
C VAL A 297 -8.84 -12.92 16.60
N CYS A 298 -7.67 -13.32 16.10
CA CYS A 298 -7.39 -13.45 14.67
C CYS A 298 -8.14 -14.66 14.10
N LYS A 299 -8.80 -14.45 12.96
CA LYS A 299 -9.59 -15.48 12.26
C LYS A 299 -8.88 -16.00 11.03
N TYR A 300 -8.17 -15.14 10.30
CA TYR A 300 -7.65 -15.48 8.97
C TYR A 300 -6.12 -15.45 8.97
N PHE A 301 -5.51 -16.63 8.84
CA PHE A 301 -4.06 -16.88 8.73
C PHE A 301 -3.69 -17.48 7.36
N GLY A 302 -4.61 -17.49 6.41
CA GLY A 302 -4.41 -18.05 5.08
C GLY A 302 -3.09 -17.55 4.46
N SER A 303 -2.24 -18.50 4.07
CA SER A 303 -0.94 -18.22 3.43
C SER A 303 0.01 -17.30 4.21
N PHE A 304 -0.11 -17.20 5.55
CA PHE A 304 0.71 -16.32 6.39
C PHE A 304 2.21 -16.45 6.11
N PHE A 305 2.73 -17.68 6.06
CA PHE A 305 4.15 -18.03 5.81
C PHE A 305 4.35 -18.77 4.48
N PHE A 306 3.45 -18.59 3.51
CA PHE A 306 3.59 -19.21 2.20
C PHE A 306 4.94 -18.84 1.58
N GLU A 307 5.75 -19.84 1.25
CA GLU A 307 7.10 -19.68 0.68
C GLU A 307 8.01 -18.76 1.52
N ALA A 308 7.78 -18.65 2.83
CA ALA A 308 8.71 -18.04 3.77
C ALA A 308 9.84 -19.05 4.07
N ASN A 309 10.70 -19.30 3.07
CA ASN A 309 11.57 -20.48 3.04
C ASN A 309 12.50 -20.61 4.27
N ALA A 310 12.96 -19.49 4.84
CA ALA A 310 13.86 -19.46 6.00
C ALA A 310 13.16 -19.51 7.38
N PHE A 311 11.83 -19.37 7.45
CA PHE A 311 11.14 -19.23 8.72
C PHE A 311 11.12 -20.53 9.52
N ASN A 312 11.64 -20.50 10.75
CA ASN A 312 11.62 -21.63 11.68
C ASN A 312 11.55 -21.20 13.16
N GLN A 313 10.82 -20.14 13.46
CA GLN A 313 10.66 -19.68 14.85
C GLN A 313 9.50 -20.38 15.55
N ASP A 314 9.64 -20.61 16.85
CA ASP A 314 8.60 -21.23 17.67
C ASP A 314 7.36 -20.31 17.78
N ILE A 315 6.20 -20.88 17.45
CA ILE A 315 4.87 -20.27 17.52
C ILE A 315 3.87 -21.19 18.22
N SER A 316 4.36 -22.23 18.91
CA SER A 316 3.54 -23.27 19.56
C SER A 316 2.62 -22.70 20.64
N ASP A 317 3.00 -21.57 21.24
CA ASP A 317 2.25 -20.91 22.30
C ASP A 317 1.16 -19.95 21.81
N TRP A 318 1.08 -19.68 20.50
CA TRP A 318 0.01 -18.84 19.93
C TRP A 318 -1.39 -19.29 20.35
N ASN A 319 -2.24 -18.33 20.72
CA ASN A 319 -3.65 -18.58 21.02
C ASN A 319 -4.49 -18.56 19.75
N ILE A 320 -4.55 -19.68 19.03
CA ILE A 320 -5.25 -19.78 17.74
C ILE A 320 -6.76 -20.10 17.85
N ARG A 321 -7.37 -19.96 19.04
CA ARG A 321 -8.75 -20.43 19.30
C ARG A 321 -9.83 -19.75 18.47
N SER A 322 -9.57 -18.53 18.00
CA SER A 322 -10.47 -17.81 17.10
C SER A 322 -10.22 -18.12 15.62
N GLY A 323 -9.14 -18.83 15.28
CA GLY A 323 -8.73 -19.10 13.92
C GLY A 323 -9.73 -19.94 13.14
N GLU A 324 -10.04 -19.49 11.93
CA GLU A 324 -11.00 -20.09 11.00
C GLU A 324 -10.31 -20.50 9.69
N ASP A 325 -9.29 -19.78 9.24
CA ASP A 325 -8.53 -20.16 8.04
C ASP A 325 -7.03 -20.28 8.31
N PHE A 326 -6.48 -21.46 8.06
CA PHE A 326 -5.05 -21.81 8.11
C PHE A 326 -4.56 -22.37 6.76
N SER A 327 -5.37 -22.24 5.70
CA SER A 327 -5.06 -22.75 4.37
C SER A 327 -3.69 -22.24 3.91
N ARG A 328 -2.85 -23.15 3.40
CA ARG A 328 -1.49 -22.83 2.93
C ARG A 328 -0.58 -22.07 3.91
N MET A 329 -0.88 -22.04 5.21
CA MET A 329 -0.17 -21.19 6.16
C MET A 329 1.35 -21.40 6.14
N PHE A 330 1.84 -22.64 6.00
CA PHE A 330 3.26 -23.00 5.88
C PHE A 330 3.60 -23.64 4.53
N TYR A 331 2.79 -23.40 3.50
CA TYR A 331 3.03 -24.00 2.19
C TYR A 331 4.40 -23.55 1.67
N GLY A 332 5.30 -24.48 1.34
CA GLY A 332 6.65 -24.16 0.86
C GLY A 332 7.58 -23.51 1.90
N ALA A 333 7.21 -23.41 3.18
CA ALA A 333 8.08 -22.93 4.24
C ALA A 333 9.13 -24.00 4.61
N ASN A 334 10.16 -24.16 3.76
CA ASN A 334 11.04 -25.33 3.77
C ASN A 334 11.87 -25.52 5.04
N ALA A 335 12.17 -24.44 5.77
CA ALA A 335 12.89 -24.53 7.04
C ALA A 335 11.97 -24.80 8.25
N PHE A 336 10.64 -24.69 8.08
CA PHE A 336 9.70 -24.73 9.20
C PHE A 336 9.55 -26.16 9.77
N ASP A 337 10.13 -26.40 10.94
CA ASP A 337 10.13 -27.68 11.66
C ASP A 337 9.90 -27.46 13.17
N GLN A 338 8.77 -26.83 13.51
CA GLN A 338 8.38 -26.58 14.90
C GLN A 338 7.30 -27.56 15.38
N ASP A 339 7.30 -27.81 16.69
CA ASP A 339 6.31 -28.67 17.34
C ASP A 339 4.98 -27.92 17.56
N LEU A 340 4.01 -28.19 16.69
CA LEU A 340 2.67 -27.59 16.77
C LEU A 340 1.64 -28.50 17.48
N SER A 341 2.05 -29.53 18.21
CA SER A 341 1.13 -30.43 18.92
C SER A 341 0.18 -29.69 19.87
N LYS A 342 0.67 -28.61 20.52
CA LYS A 342 -0.14 -27.73 21.38
C LYS A 342 -1.30 -27.03 20.66
N TRP A 343 -1.28 -26.94 19.33
CA TRP A 343 -2.35 -26.30 18.57
C TRP A 343 -3.58 -27.20 18.41
N CYS A 344 -3.41 -28.53 18.47
CA CYS A 344 -4.47 -29.50 18.21
C CYS A 344 -5.72 -29.28 19.09
N ASN A 345 -5.54 -28.97 20.39
CA ASN A 345 -6.65 -28.68 21.31
C ASN A 345 -7.16 -27.21 21.26
N LYS A 346 -6.54 -26.38 20.42
CA LYS A 346 -6.90 -24.96 20.23
C LYS A 346 -7.74 -24.73 18.98
N PHE A 347 -7.71 -25.63 17.98
CA PHE A 347 -8.50 -25.45 16.76
C PHE A 347 -10.00 -25.31 17.05
N LYS A 348 -10.62 -24.37 16.32
CA LYS A 348 -12.06 -24.12 16.35
C LYS A 348 -12.79 -25.20 15.55
N VAL A 349 -13.24 -26.26 16.23
CA VAL A 349 -13.69 -27.53 15.63
C VAL A 349 -14.75 -27.36 14.55
N GLN A 350 -15.64 -26.37 14.63
CA GLN A 350 -16.72 -26.24 13.64
C GLN A 350 -16.33 -25.44 12.39
N SER A 351 -15.26 -24.65 12.42
CA SER A 351 -14.97 -23.67 11.36
C SER A 351 -13.52 -23.63 10.87
N ALA A 352 -12.55 -24.18 11.60
CA ALA A 352 -11.14 -24.14 11.21
C ALA A 352 -10.89 -24.91 9.90
N VAL A 353 -10.29 -24.27 8.90
CA VAL A 353 -9.88 -24.85 7.62
C VAL A 353 -8.38 -25.07 7.63
N PHE A 354 -7.96 -26.32 7.45
CA PHE A 354 -6.54 -26.71 7.40
C PHE A 354 -6.00 -26.72 5.96
N GLY A 355 -6.76 -27.29 5.01
CA GLY A 355 -6.32 -27.40 3.62
C GLY A 355 -4.98 -28.12 3.47
N ASP A 356 -4.08 -27.48 2.73
CA ASP A 356 -2.69 -27.82 2.43
C ASP A 356 -1.68 -27.06 3.32
N MET A 357 -2.06 -26.76 4.57
CA MET A 357 -1.31 -25.96 5.56
C MET A 357 0.19 -26.25 5.63
N PHE A 358 0.59 -27.53 5.55
CA PHE A 358 1.99 -27.97 5.71
C PHE A 358 2.65 -28.43 4.41
N ASN A 359 1.98 -28.32 3.27
CA ASN A 359 2.48 -28.90 2.03
C ASN A 359 3.78 -28.24 1.59
N GLY A 360 4.84 -29.01 1.32
CA GLY A 360 6.16 -28.47 0.99
C GLY A 360 6.90 -27.76 2.15
N SER A 361 6.37 -27.79 3.38
CA SER A 361 7.05 -27.24 4.57
C SER A 361 8.29 -28.04 4.97
N GLY A 362 9.03 -27.61 5.99
CA GLY A 362 10.16 -28.33 6.60
C GLY A 362 9.79 -29.42 7.61
N LEU A 363 8.50 -29.61 7.91
CA LEU A 363 8.03 -30.43 9.03
C LEU A 363 8.67 -31.83 9.02
N SER A 364 9.41 -32.15 10.08
CA SER A 364 10.08 -33.43 10.27
C SER A 364 9.10 -34.53 10.63
N THR A 365 9.53 -35.79 10.44
CA THR A 365 8.76 -36.97 10.88
C THR A 365 8.42 -36.93 12.37
N ALA A 366 9.37 -36.51 13.21
CA ALA A 366 9.15 -36.44 14.66
C ALA A 366 8.06 -35.41 15.04
N ASN A 367 8.10 -34.21 14.46
CA ASN A 367 7.08 -33.19 14.74
C ASN A 367 5.74 -33.53 14.09
N TYR A 368 5.74 -34.20 12.92
CA TYR A 368 4.51 -34.72 12.32
C TYR A 368 3.86 -35.80 13.19
N ASP A 369 4.64 -36.75 13.75
CA ASP A 369 4.13 -37.76 14.68
C ASP A 369 3.49 -37.14 15.92
N LYS A 370 4.12 -36.12 16.51
CA LYS A 370 3.55 -35.39 17.66
C LYS A 370 2.24 -34.70 17.30
N PHE A 371 2.17 -34.07 16.12
CA PHE A 371 0.96 -33.42 15.63
C PHE A 371 -0.17 -34.45 15.43
N LEU A 372 0.10 -35.58 14.78
CA LEU A 372 -0.87 -36.66 14.59
C LEU A 372 -1.41 -37.19 15.92
N ASN A 373 -0.53 -37.47 16.87
CA ASN A 373 -0.91 -37.98 18.19
C ASN A 373 -1.76 -36.97 18.98
N ALA A 374 -1.36 -35.69 18.99
CA ALA A 374 -2.11 -34.65 19.68
C ALA A 374 -3.47 -34.37 19.02
N LEU A 375 -3.53 -34.42 17.68
CA LEU A 375 -4.78 -34.30 16.93
C LEU A 375 -5.70 -35.48 17.22
N TRP A 376 -5.19 -36.71 17.22
CA TRP A 376 -5.98 -37.88 17.58
C TRP A 376 -6.46 -37.85 19.04
N PHE A 377 -5.64 -37.39 19.98
CA PHE A 377 -6.08 -37.22 21.36
C PHE A 377 -7.28 -36.26 21.44
N ASP A 378 -7.25 -35.15 20.71
CA ASP A 378 -8.38 -34.23 20.70
C ASP A 378 -9.62 -34.80 19.99
N VAL A 379 -9.44 -35.43 18.83
CA VAL A 379 -10.50 -36.03 18.00
C VAL A 379 -11.12 -37.27 18.64
N GLY A 380 -10.31 -38.11 19.26
CA GLY A 380 -10.70 -39.42 19.76
C GLY A 380 -11.14 -39.41 21.22
N THR A 381 -10.71 -38.43 22.02
CA THR A 381 -11.05 -38.36 23.45
C THR A 381 -11.64 -37.01 23.86
N THR A 382 -10.89 -35.92 23.70
CA THR A 382 -11.22 -34.64 24.38
C THR A 382 -12.50 -33.99 23.84
N ARG A 383 -12.64 -33.91 22.51
CA ARG A 383 -13.75 -33.23 21.83
C ARG A 383 -14.41 -34.13 20.79
N GLN A 384 -14.51 -35.43 21.12
CA GLN A 384 -15.00 -36.46 20.21
C GLN A 384 -16.37 -36.13 19.59
N SER A 385 -17.34 -35.72 20.41
CA SER A 385 -18.68 -35.37 19.92
C SER A 385 -18.68 -34.12 19.04
N GLU A 386 -17.85 -33.11 19.33
CA GLU A 386 -17.74 -31.91 18.50
C GLU A 386 -17.17 -32.26 17.12
N TRP A 387 -16.11 -33.08 17.08
CA TRP A 387 -15.51 -33.54 15.84
C TRP A 387 -16.42 -34.48 15.05
N ALA A 388 -17.21 -35.31 15.71
CA ALA A 388 -18.21 -36.17 15.06
C ALA A 388 -19.32 -35.35 14.39
N ASN A 389 -19.74 -34.24 15.02
CA ASN A 389 -20.82 -33.38 14.55
C ASN A 389 -20.37 -32.28 13.58
N ARG A 390 -19.06 -32.15 13.32
CA ARG A 390 -18.51 -31.16 12.39
C ARG A 390 -19.00 -31.40 10.96
N SER A 391 -19.53 -30.36 10.32
CA SER A 391 -20.02 -30.39 8.92
C SER A 391 -18.94 -30.15 7.86
N LEU A 392 -17.91 -29.35 8.20
CA LEU A 392 -16.79 -29.09 7.30
C LEU A 392 -15.90 -30.32 7.15
N SER A 393 -15.42 -30.55 5.93
CA SER A 393 -14.49 -31.64 5.61
C SER A 393 -13.25 -31.64 6.52
N LYS A 394 -12.84 -32.85 6.92
CA LYS A 394 -11.66 -33.12 7.73
C LYS A 394 -10.52 -33.55 6.81
N PHE A 395 -9.72 -32.58 6.38
CA PHE A 395 -8.66 -32.81 5.41
C PHE A 395 -7.32 -32.35 5.96
N LEU A 396 -6.30 -33.19 5.77
CA LEU A 396 -4.91 -32.87 6.10
C LEU A 396 -4.04 -33.28 4.91
N TYR A 397 -3.52 -32.28 4.20
CA TYR A 397 -2.68 -32.50 3.02
C TYR A 397 -1.28 -31.98 3.21
N LEU A 398 -0.35 -32.92 3.18
CA LEU A 398 1.06 -32.71 3.40
C LEU A 398 1.81 -33.74 2.52
N GLU A 399 1.70 -33.57 1.21
CA GLU A 399 2.27 -34.48 0.21
C GLU A 399 3.76 -34.70 0.47
N GLY A 400 4.19 -35.97 0.43
CA GLY A 400 5.58 -36.36 0.67
C GLY A 400 6.03 -36.34 2.13
N LYS A 401 5.23 -35.83 3.09
CA LYS A 401 5.57 -35.86 4.52
C LYS A 401 5.37 -37.24 5.12
N LYS A 402 6.40 -37.79 5.75
CA LYS A 402 6.35 -39.14 6.30
C LYS A 402 6.21 -39.15 7.81
N TYR A 403 5.46 -40.11 8.34
CA TYR A 403 5.30 -40.38 9.78
C TYR A 403 6.05 -41.66 10.17
N SER A 404 6.36 -41.86 11.46
CA SER A 404 6.99 -43.08 11.96
C SER A 404 5.98 -44.01 12.64
N GLN A 405 6.45 -45.13 13.18
CA GLN A 405 5.63 -46.02 14.02
C GLN A 405 4.95 -45.27 15.19
N ALA A 406 5.55 -44.19 15.68
CA ALA A 406 5.00 -43.38 16.76
C ALA A 406 3.70 -42.65 16.37
N GLY A 407 3.54 -42.26 15.09
CA GLY A 407 2.32 -41.59 14.57
C GLY A 407 1.32 -42.55 13.90
N ALA A 408 1.74 -43.79 13.59
CA ALA A 408 0.97 -44.71 12.75
C ALA A 408 -0.44 -45.01 13.28
N GLN A 409 -0.56 -45.31 14.58
CA GLN A 409 -1.87 -45.61 15.18
C GLN A 409 -2.79 -44.39 15.17
N ALA A 410 -2.27 -43.21 15.55
CA ALA A 410 -3.04 -41.97 15.57
C ALA A 410 -3.55 -41.62 14.17
N ARG A 411 -2.69 -41.74 13.15
CA ARG A 411 -3.08 -41.55 11.75
C ARG A 411 -4.17 -42.52 11.30
N SER A 412 -4.02 -43.81 11.60
CA SER A 412 -5.04 -44.82 11.26
C SER A 412 -6.38 -44.51 11.92
N ASN A 413 -6.35 -44.08 13.19
CA ASN A 413 -7.55 -43.73 13.93
C ASN A 413 -8.22 -42.45 13.38
N LEU A 414 -7.45 -41.45 12.98
CA LEU A 414 -7.96 -40.25 12.33
C LEU A 414 -8.70 -40.61 11.03
N ILE A 415 -8.12 -41.48 10.20
CA ILE A 415 -8.79 -42.00 8.99
C ILE A 415 -10.10 -42.70 9.35
N GLY A 416 -10.08 -43.57 10.37
CA GLY A 416 -11.29 -44.21 10.89
C GLY A 416 -12.35 -43.23 11.41
N ALA A 417 -11.95 -42.04 11.86
CA ALA A 417 -12.82 -40.95 12.29
C ALA A 417 -13.26 -40.01 11.15
N GLY A 418 -13.03 -40.39 9.89
CA GLY A 418 -13.46 -39.68 8.70
C GLY A 418 -12.52 -38.58 8.21
N TRP A 419 -11.23 -38.60 8.62
CA TRP A 419 -10.22 -37.71 8.05
C TRP A 419 -9.68 -38.23 6.72
N SER A 420 -9.58 -37.34 5.74
CA SER A 420 -8.84 -37.57 4.50
C SER A 420 -7.41 -37.04 4.67
N ILE A 421 -6.45 -37.95 4.85
CA ILE A 421 -5.03 -37.62 5.04
C ILE A 421 -4.25 -38.01 3.78
N THR A 422 -3.57 -37.05 3.18
CA THR A 422 -2.65 -37.27 2.06
C THR A 422 -1.23 -36.91 2.48
N ASP A 423 -0.40 -37.93 2.67
CA ASP A 423 0.97 -37.82 3.15
C ASP A 423 1.89 -38.84 2.45
N GLY A 424 3.19 -38.80 2.74
CA GLY A 424 4.22 -39.65 2.16
C GLY A 424 4.29 -41.09 2.71
N GLY A 425 3.36 -41.50 3.56
CA GLY A 425 3.35 -42.82 4.19
C GLY A 425 4.31 -42.96 5.37
N GLN A 426 4.41 -44.19 5.88
CA GLN A 426 5.30 -44.53 6.99
C GLN A 426 6.76 -44.62 6.49
N VAL A 427 7.73 -44.09 7.27
CA VAL A 427 9.17 -44.32 7.03
C VAL A 427 9.64 -45.72 7.36
#